data_AF-A0A6N3G0H7-F1
#
_entry.id   AF-A0A6N3G0H7-F1
#
_cell.length_a   1.000
_cell.length_b   1.000
_cell.length_c   1.000
_cell.angle_alpha   90.00
_cell.angle_beta   90.00
_cell.angle_gamma   90.00
#
_symmetry.space_group_name_H-M   'P 1'
#
loop_
_entity.id
_entity.type
_entity.pdbx_description
1 polymer ?
#
loop_
_entity_poly.entity_id
_entity_poly.type
_entity_poly.pdbx_seq_one_letter_code
_entity_poly.pdbx_strand_id
1 'polypeptide(L)' 'MKLPEKQAKRIYARYYLGMTVNEIAEVEGVDQSRVRDSIRRGLKQLGKYF' A
#
# COMPACT_ATOMS: atom_id res chain seq x y z
N MET A 1 2.80 -14.76 9.42
CA MET A 1 3.59 -13.78 8.62
C MET A 1 3.10 -12.39 8.95
N LYS A 2 4.02 -11.44 9.20
CA LYS A 2 3.68 -10.03 9.44
C LYS A 2 4.13 -9.22 8.22
N LEU A 3 3.28 -8.33 7.72
CA LEU A 3 3.65 -7.39 6.65
C LEU A 3 4.76 -6.44 7.14
N PRO A 4 5.69 -6.03 6.27
CA PRO A 4 6.52 -4.87 6.52
C PRO A 4 5.66 -3.65 6.85
N GLU A 5 6.06 -2.87 7.85
CA GLU A 5 5.25 -1.76 8.38
C GLU A 5 4.82 -0.77 7.30
N LYS A 6 5.71 -0.44 6.35
CA LYS A 6 5.41 0.44 5.22
C LYS A 6 4.29 -0.12 4.32
N GLN A 7 4.27 -1.44 4.06
CA GLN A 7 3.20 -2.06 3.28
C GLN A 7 1.87 -2.02 4.03
N ALA A 8 1.90 -2.32 5.34
CA ALA A 8 0.72 -2.24 6.19
C ALA A 8 0.13 -0.82 6.23
N LYS A 9 0.96 0.20 6.41
CA LYS A 9 0.54 1.62 6.40
C LYS A 9 -0.08 2.03 5.08
N ARG A 10 0.52 1.65 3.94
CA ARG A 10 -0.03 1.95 2.60
C ARG A 10 -1.36 1.25 2.34
N ILE A 11 -1.51 -0.01 2.77
CA ILE A 11 -2.78 -0.74 2.70
C ILE A 11 -3.84 -0.07 3.59
N TYR A 12 -3.46 0.31 4.81
CA TYR A 12 -4.36 1.02 5.71
C TYR A 12 -4.84 2.34 5.12
N ALA A 13 -3.93 3.17 4.63
CA ALA A 13 -4.24 4.44 3.97
C ALA A 13 -5.19 4.25 2.78
N ARG A 14 -4.96 3.23 1.93
CA ARG A 14 -5.78 2.99 0.75
C ARG A 14 -7.20 2.50 1.06
N TYR A 15 -7.33 1.57 2.01
CA TYR A 15 -8.60 0.86 2.22
C TYR A 15 -9.40 1.33 3.44
N TYR A 16 -8.75 1.94 4.43
CA TYR A 16 -9.41 2.42 5.65
C TYR A 16 -9.49 3.94 5.72
N LEU A 17 -8.52 4.67 5.14
CA LEU A 17 -8.54 6.14 5.07
C LEU A 17 -9.03 6.69 3.73
N GLY A 18 -9.32 5.82 2.76
CA GLY A 18 -9.83 6.23 1.44
C GLY A 18 -8.82 6.92 0.53
N MET A 19 -7.55 7.03 0.93
CA MET A 19 -6.52 7.71 0.15
C MET A 19 -6.28 7.00 -1.19
N THR A 20 -6.00 7.76 -2.22
CA THR A 20 -5.58 7.27 -3.53
C THR A 20 -4.09 6.90 -3.51
N VAL A 21 -3.65 6.12 -4.51
CA VAL A 21 -2.22 5.82 -4.70
C VAL A 21 -1.40 7.09 -4.91
N ASN A 22 -2.00 8.10 -5.54
CA ASN A 22 -1.36 9.38 -5.83
C ASN A 22 -1.13 10.19 -4.55
N GLU A 23 -2.16 10.33 -3.72
CA GLU A 23 -2.04 11.05 -2.43
C GLU A 23 -1.03 10.36 -1.50
N ILE A 24 -1.03 9.03 -1.45
CA ILE A 24 -0.04 8.27 -0.66
C ILE A 24 1.38 8.51 -1.19
N ALA A 25 1.54 8.51 -2.52
CA ALA A 25 2.83 8.73 -3.17
C ALA A 25 3.36 10.15 -2.92
N GLU A 26 2.48 11.15 -2.96
CA GLU A 26 2.79 12.55 -2.67
C GLU A 26 3.21 12.74 -1.20
N VAL A 27 2.44 12.21 -0.25
CA VAL A 27 2.76 12.26 1.18
C VAL A 27 4.08 11.56 1.50
N GLU A 28 4.37 10.44 0.83
CA GLU A 28 5.62 9.70 1.03
C GLU A 28 6.81 10.23 0.21
N GLY A 29 6.60 11.15 -0.74
CA GLY A 29 7.63 11.66 -1.64
C GLY A 29 8.24 10.59 -2.56
N VAL A 30 7.42 9.65 -3.04
CA VAL A 30 7.86 8.52 -3.87
C VAL A 30 7.05 8.41 -5.16
N ASP A 31 7.56 7.64 -6.13
CA ASP A 31 6.80 7.33 -7.33
C ASP A 31 5.57 6.45 -7.03
N GLN A 32 4.45 6.72 -7.71
CA GLN A 32 3.18 6.01 -7.55
C GLN A 32 3.29 4.51 -7.81
N SER A 33 4.16 4.07 -8.73
CA SER A 33 4.43 2.65 -9.00
C SER A 33 4.96 1.93 -7.75
N ARG A 34 5.79 2.61 -6.94
CA ARG A 34 6.33 2.05 -5.69
C ARG A 34 5.24 1.81 -4.66
N VAL A 35 4.24 2.68 -4.61
CA VAL A 35 3.06 2.51 -3.73
C VAL A 35 2.19 1.38 -4.24
N ARG A 36 1.84 1.38 -5.54
CA ARG A 36 1.01 0.35 -6.18
C ARG A 36 1.58 -1.05 -6.00
N ASP A 37 2.86 -1.24 -6.33
CA ASP A 37 3.54 -2.53 -6.22
C ASP A 37 3.62 -3.02 -4.77
N SER A 38 3.85 -2.11 -3.84
CA SER A 38 3.92 -2.39 -2.41
C SER A 38 2.57 -2.85 -1.86
N ILE A 39 1.48 -2.18 -2.25
CA ILE A 39 0.12 -2.57 -1.87
C ILE A 39 -0.21 -3.93 -2.49
N ARG A 40 0.04 -4.13 -3.78
CA ARG A 40 -0.22 -5.40 -4.48
C ARG A 40 0.52 -6.57 -3.81
N ARG A 41 1.82 -6.43 -3.53
CA ARG A 41 2.61 -7.46 -2.83
C ARG A 41 2.07 -7.72 -1.43
N GLY A 42 1.71 -6.68 -0.69
CA GLY A 42 1.16 -6.83 0.66
C GLY A 42 -0.19 -7.56 0.66
N LEU A 43 -1.09 -7.25 -0.28
CA LEU A 43 -2.36 -7.97 -0.43
C LEU A 43 -2.16 -9.43 -0.82
N LYS A 44 -1.20 -9.73 -1.70
CA LYS A 44 -0.83 -11.10 -2.06
C LYS A 44 -0.33 -11.87 -0.83
N GLN A 45 0.50 -11.26 0.00
CA GLN A 45 0.99 -11.87 1.24
C GLN A 45 -0.12 -12.11 2.26
N LEU A 46 -1.17 -11.27 2.27
CA LEU A 46 -2.36 -11.46 3.10
C LEU A 46 -3.36 -12.49 2.54
N GLY A 47 -3.11 -13.07 1.36
CA GLY A 47 -4.07 -13.94 0.68
C GLY A 47 -5.35 -13.21 0.26
N LYS A 48 -5.29 -11.88 0.09
CA LYS A 48 -6.40 -11.02 -0.34
C LYS A 48 -6.34 -10.63 -1.81
N TYR A 49 -5.32 -11.09 -2.52
CA TYR A 49 -5.13 -10.89 -3.95
C TYR A 49 -5.23 -12.25 -4.64
N PHE A 50 -6.27 -12.43 -5.46
CA PHE A 50 -6.50 -13.61 -6.29
C PHE A 50 -5.73 -13.51 -7.61
#